data_AF-A0A7Y7DKW9-F1
#
_entry.id   AF-A0A7Y7DKW9-F1
#
_cell.length_a   1.000
_cell.length_b   1.000
_cell.length_c   1.000
_cell.angle_alpha   90.00
_cell.angle_beta   90.00
_cell.angle_gamma   90.00
#
_symmetry.space_group_name_H-M   'P 1'
#
loop_
_entity.id
_entity.type
_entity.pdbx_description
1 polymer ?
#
loop_
_entity_poly.entity_id
_entity_poly.type
_entity_poly.pdbx_seq_one_letter_code
_entity_poly.pdbx_strand_id
1 'polypeptide(L)'
;MTDPSQYTPNTSPDTPNTSPAESAAREMRDDLRTKARNTADEIKQRASGFEEEQRGHMADEVSDVSNALRKAAEEMRSGSPQERTMSQIASTLADASDSIRDKDLGEMAGGLSDFARRNPMAYLGGAALLGFA
;
A
#
# COMPACT_ATOMS: atom_id res chain seq x y z
N MET A 1 -8.43 -25.82 69.29
CA MET A 1 -7.65 -24.74 68.66
C MET A 1 -6.41 -25.38 68.04
N THR A 2 -6.48 -26.35 67.10
CA THR A 2 -6.99 -26.32 65.71
C THR A 2 -6.48 -25.14 64.87
N ASP A 3 -5.29 -25.36 64.26
CA ASP A 3 -4.93 -25.25 62.81
C ASP A 3 -5.08 -23.86 62.11
N PRO A 4 -4.53 -23.59 60.90
CA PRO A 4 -3.32 -24.07 60.20
C PRO A 4 -2.42 -22.94 59.65
N SER A 5 -1.25 -23.34 59.15
CA SER A 5 -0.65 -22.87 57.88
C SER A 5 -0.44 -21.37 57.65
N GLN A 6 0.80 -20.92 57.83
CA GLN A 6 1.32 -19.80 57.06
C GLN A 6 1.44 -20.24 55.59
N TYR A 7 0.35 -20.01 54.86
CA TYR A 7 0.31 -20.03 53.40
C TYR A 7 1.20 -18.87 52.91
N THR A 8 2.42 -19.17 52.53
CA THR A 8 3.17 -18.25 51.67
C THR A 8 2.44 -18.25 50.32
N PRO A 9 1.89 -17.11 49.85
CA PRO A 9 1.41 -17.06 48.48
C PRO A 9 2.62 -17.26 47.58
N ASN A 10 2.67 -18.43 46.94
CA ASN A 10 3.46 -18.65 45.75
C ASN A 10 2.95 -17.61 44.74
N THR A 11 3.59 -16.45 44.71
CA THR A 11 3.33 -15.45 43.69
C THR A 11 4.09 -15.95 42.49
N SER A 12 3.54 -16.96 41.82
CA SER A 12 3.83 -17.17 40.42
C SER A 12 3.50 -15.85 39.75
N PRO A 13 4.49 -15.13 39.18
CA PRO A 13 4.14 -14.04 38.32
C PRO A 13 3.48 -14.70 37.11
N ASP A 14 2.16 -14.66 37.04
CA ASP A 14 1.42 -14.70 35.79
C ASP A 14 1.84 -13.45 35.00
N THR A 15 3.08 -13.47 34.50
CA THR A 15 3.49 -12.57 33.43
C THR A 15 2.57 -12.91 32.26
N PRO A 16 1.75 -11.96 31.76
CA PRO A 16 1.27 -12.08 30.40
C PRO A 16 2.55 -12.14 29.58
N ASN A 17 2.84 -13.31 29.01
CA ASN A 17 3.98 -13.54 28.14
C ASN A 17 3.76 -12.78 26.82
N THR A 18 3.68 -11.45 26.88
CA THR A 18 4.04 -10.60 25.74
C THR A 18 5.53 -10.40 25.86
N SER A 19 6.26 -11.14 25.04
CA SER A 19 7.71 -11.03 24.94
C SER A 19 8.10 -9.56 24.71
N PRO A 20 9.25 -9.07 25.23
CA PRO A 20 9.73 -7.71 24.95
C PRO A 20 9.74 -7.37 23.44
N ALA A 21 9.91 -8.39 22.60
CA ALA A 21 9.81 -8.31 21.15
C ALA A 21 8.40 -7.96 20.65
N GLU A 22 7.34 -8.51 21.24
CA GLU A 22 5.95 -8.19 20.88
C GLU A 22 5.56 -6.77 21.30
N SER A 23 6.03 -6.32 22.47
CA SER A 23 5.78 -4.94 22.92
C SER A 23 6.47 -3.93 22.00
N ALA A 24 7.75 -4.15 21.68
CA ALA A 24 8.49 -3.31 20.73
C ALA A 24 7.87 -3.32 19.33
N ALA A 25 7.40 -4.49 18.86
CA ALA A 25 6.73 -4.61 17.58
C ALA A 25 5.37 -3.88 17.54
N ARG A 26 4.63 -3.87 18.66
CA ARG A 26 3.36 -3.14 18.78
C ARG A 26 3.59 -1.63 18.78
N GLU A 27 4.52 -1.15 19.58
CA GLU A 27 4.88 0.28 19.66
C GLU A 27 5.34 0.80 18.30
N MET A 28 6.24 0.08 17.62
CA MET A 28 6.67 0.42 16.27
C MET A 28 5.50 0.47 15.26
N ARG A 29 4.55 -0.47 15.35
CA ARG A 29 3.36 -0.48 14.49
C ARG A 29 2.45 0.71 14.76
N ASP A 30 2.25 1.10 16.02
CA ASP A 30 1.40 2.22 16.39
C ASP A 30 2.01 3.57 15.98
N ASP A 31 3.33 3.73 16.14
CA ASP A 31 4.07 4.89 15.65
C ASP A 31 4.00 5.02 14.13
N LEU A 32 4.27 3.93 13.41
CA LEU A 32 4.17 3.89 11.96
C LEU A 32 2.75 4.22 11.50
N ARG A 33 1.73 3.70 12.18
CA ARG A 33 0.32 3.96 11.84
C ARG A 33 -0.05 5.42 12.07
N THR A 34 0.42 6.02 13.16
CA THR A 34 0.17 7.44 13.47
C THR A 34 0.87 8.34 12.46
N LYS A 35 2.15 8.08 12.17
CA LYS A 35 2.90 8.81 11.15
C LYS A 35 2.26 8.69 9.76
N ALA A 36 1.86 7.48 9.37
CA ALA A 36 1.20 7.24 8.09
C ALA A 36 -0.12 8.01 7.95
N ARG A 37 -0.93 8.08 9.01
CA ARG A 37 -2.18 8.89 9.01
C ARG A 37 -1.88 10.38 8.82
N ASN A 38 -0.96 10.93 9.60
CA ASN A 38 -0.59 12.35 9.51
C ASN A 38 -0.08 12.70 8.11
N THR A 39 0.79 11.85 7.53
CA THR A 39 1.27 12.02 6.15
C THR A 39 0.14 11.90 5.13
N ALA A 40 -0.78 10.95 5.29
CA ALA A 40 -1.92 10.80 4.38
C ALA A 40 -2.84 12.02 4.41
N ASP A 41 -3.09 12.60 5.59
CA ASP A 41 -3.89 13.82 5.74
C ASP A 41 -3.21 15.04 5.07
N GLU A 42 -1.90 15.17 5.22
CA GLU A 42 -1.12 16.23 4.54
C GLU A 42 -1.18 16.10 3.02
N ILE A 43 -1.01 14.88 2.49
CA ILE A 43 -1.13 14.61 1.05
C ILE A 43 -2.53 14.94 0.55
N LYS A 44 -3.58 14.57 1.30
CA LYS A 44 -4.97 14.87 0.94
C LYS A 44 -5.24 16.37 0.86
N GLN A 45 -4.66 17.16 1.76
CA GLN A 45 -4.76 18.63 1.74
C GLN A 45 -4.00 19.27 0.57
N ARG A 46 -2.87 18.68 0.14
CA ARG A 46 -2.12 19.17 -1.03
C ARG A 46 -2.81 18.78 -2.34
N ALA A 47 -3.33 17.56 -2.42
CA ALA A 47 -4.00 17.03 -3.61
C ALA A 47 -5.28 17.80 -3.96
N SER A 48 -5.99 18.34 -2.96
CA SER A 48 -7.16 19.20 -3.20
C SER A 48 -6.77 20.52 -3.90
N GLY A 49 -5.56 21.03 -3.68
CA GLY A 49 -5.00 22.22 -4.33
C GLY A 49 -4.36 21.98 -5.69
N PHE A 50 -4.29 20.73 -6.16
CA PHE A 50 -3.75 20.41 -7.47
C PHE A 50 -4.71 20.92 -8.57
N GLU A 51 -4.20 21.56 -9.62
CA GLU A 51 -5.01 22.23 -10.65
C GLU A 51 -5.50 21.25 -11.73
N GLU A 52 -6.59 21.58 -12.42
CA GLU A 52 -7.15 20.74 -13.50
C GLU A 52 -6.17 20.55 -14.67
N GLU A 53 -5.48 21.62 -15.06
CA GLU A 53 -4.48 21.60 -16.14
C GLU A 53 -3.31 20.66 -15.81
N GLN A 54 -2.77 20.74 -14.59
CA GLN A 54 -1.68 19.86 -14.14
C GLN A 54 -2.11 18.38 -14.12
N ARG A 55 -3.36 18.10 -13.74
CA ARG A 55 -3.92 16.73 -13.81
C ARG A 55 -4.03 16.25 -15.25
N GLY A 56 -4.57 17.09 -16.13
CA GLY A 56 -4.74 16.79 -17.54
C GLY A 56 -3.41 16.39 -18.19
N HIS A 57 -2.37 17.20 -17.99
CA HIS A 57 -1.03 16.90 -18.51
C HIS A 57 -0.49 15.57 -18.01
N MET A 58 -0.60 15.28 -16.71
CA MET A 58 -0.12 14.00 -16.17
C MET A 58 -0.93 12.81 -16.65
N ALA A 59 -2.26 12.95 -16.73
CA ALA A 59 -3.13 11.92 -17.27
C ALA A 59 -2.80 11.62 -18.74
N ASP A 60 -2.51 12.65 -19.53
CA ASP A 60 -2.16 12.49 -20.95
C ASP A 60 -0.81 11.78 -21.13
N GLU A 61 0.21 12.14 -20.34
CA GLU A 61 1.50 11.42 -20.35
C GLU A 61 1.33 9.93 -20.03
N VAL A 62 0.53 9.60 -19.01
CA VAL A 62 0.25 8.21 -18.64
C VAL A 62 -0.56 7.50 -19.73
N SER A 63 -1.53 8.19 -20.34
CA SER A 63 -2.31 7.66 -21.46
C SER A 63 -1.48 7.42 -22.71
N ASP A 64 -0.47 8.24 -22.98
CA ASP A 64 0.43 8.04 -24.12
C ASP A 64 1.28 6.78 -23.94
N VAL A 65 1.79 6.55 -22.72
CA VAL A 65 2.48 5.31 -22.39
C VAL A 65 1.54 4.12 -22.53
N SER A 66 0.31 4.19 -22.00
CA SER A 66 -0.66 3.10 -22.09
C SER A 66 -0.98 2.74 -23.55
N ASN A 67 -1.17 3.76 -24.41
CA ASN A 67 -1.39 3.61 -25.84
C ASN A 67 -0.19 2.98 -26.55
N ALA A 68 1.03 3.39 -26.21
CA ALA A 68 2.25 2.81 -26.77
C ALA A 68 2.39 1.32 -26.39
N LEU A 69 2.11 0.97 -25.14
CA LEU A 69 2.15 -0.42 -24.68
C LEU A 69 1.04 -1.26 -25.33
N ARG A 70 -0.17 -0.73 -25.48
CA ARG A 70 -1.27 -1.41 -26.18
C ARG A 70 -0.88 -1.72 -27.62
N LYS A 71 -0.36 -0.74 -28.37
CA LYS A 71 0.15 -0.94 -29.73
C LYS A 71 1.25 -2.00 -29.79
N ALA A 72 2.21 -1.94 -28.86
CA ALA A 72 3.26 -2.95 -28.78
C ALA A 72 2.71 -4.35 -28.50
N ALA A 73 1.64 -4.48 -27.69
CA ALA A 73 0.97 -5.76 -27.46
C ALA A 73 0.26 -6.26 -28.73
N GLU A 74 -0.41 -5.38 -29.47
CA GLU A 74 -1.09 -5.71 -30.73
C GLU A 74 -0.12 -6.20 -31.82
N GLU A 75 1.12 -5.71 -31.82
CA GLU A 75 2.19 -6.17 -32.71
C GLU A 75 2.82 -7.51 -32.27
N MET A 76 2.55 -7.97 -31.04
CA MET A 76 3.03 -9.28 -30.57
C MET A 76 2.19 -10.43 -31.11
N ARG A 77 2.72 -11.65 -30.99
CA ARG A 77 1.96 -12.85 -31.34
C ARG A 77 0.70 -12.95 -30.49
N SER A 78 -0.45 -12.96 -31.16
CA SER A 78 -1.74 -13.10 -30.49
C SER A 78 -1.81 -14.34 -29.61
N GLY A 79 -2.35 -14.14 -28.41
CA GLY A 79 -2.47 -15.11 -27.33
C GLY A 79 -1.19 -15.32 -26.51
N SER A 80 -0.07 -14.69 -26.87
CA SER A 80 1.21 -14.91 -26.19
C SER A 80 1.22 -14.37 -24.75
N PRO A 81 2.00 -14.97 -23.83
CA PRO A 81 2.13 -14.43 -22.47
C PRO A 81 2.59 -12.97 -22.43
N GLN A 82 3.44 -12.57 -23.37
CA GLN A 82 3.96 -11.21 -23.48
C GLN A 82 2.87 -10.21 -23.90
N GLU A 83 2.07 -10.54 -24.92
CA GLU A 83 0.92 -9.73 -25.35
C GLU A 83 -0.04 -9.50 -24.18
N ARG A 84 -0.38 -10.57 -23.43
CA ARG A 84 -1.28 -10.47 -22.26
C ARG A 84 -0.71 -9.57 -21.17
N THR A 85 0.57 -9.75 -20.85
CA THR A 85 1.25 -8.96 -19.82
C THR A 85 1.28 -7.48 -20.21
N MET A 86 1.68 -7.19 -21.45
CA MET A 86 1.74 -5.83 -21.97
C MET A 86 0.35 -5.18 -22.01
N SER A 87 -0.65 -5.94 -22.46
CA SER A 87 -2.05 -5.50 -22.47
C SER A 87 -2.59 -5.20 -21.08
N GLN A 88 -2.21 -5.99 -20.07
CA GLN A 88 -2.62 -5.78 -18.69
C GLN A 88 -1.98 -4.52 -18.10
N ILE A 89 -0.70 -4.29 -18.39
CA ILE A 89 -0.01 -3.06 -17.96
C ILE A 89 -0.65 -1.85 -18.64
N ALA A 90 -0.90 -1.92 -19.96
CA ALA A 90 -1.57 -0.87 -20.70
C ALA A 90 -2.95 -0.53 -20.11
N SER A 91 -3.77 -1.54 -19.79
CA SER A 91 -5.07 -1.30 -19.15
C SER A 91 -4.92 -0.63 -17.77
N THR A 92 -3.98 -1.10 -16.95
CA THR A 92 -3.72 -0.50 -15.63
C THR A 92 -3.32 0.96 -15.74
N LEU A 93 -2.50 1.32 -16.73
CA LEU A 93 -2.10 2.71 -16.96
C LEU A 93 -3.24 3.57 -17.50
N ALA A 94 -4.10 3.01 -18.37
CA ALA A 94 -5.29 3.71 -18.84
C ALA A 94 -6.23 4.04 -17.67
N ASP A 95 -6.57 3.06 -16.84
CA ASP A 95 -7.40 3.26 -15.63
C ASP A 95 -6.78 4.29 -14.69
N ALA A 96 -5.45 4.29 -14.58
CA ALA A 96 -4.74 5.27 -13.77
C ALA A 96 -4.84 6.69 -14.34
N SER A 97 -4.74 6.85 -15.67
CA SER A 97 -4.89 8.14 -16.33
C SER A 97 -6.28 8.73 -16.14
N ASP A 98 -7.33 7.90 -16.24
CA ASP A 98 -8.72 8.33 -16.01
C ASP A 98 -8.92 8.76 -14.56
N SER A 99 -8.40 7.98 -13.60
CA SER A 99 -8.47 8.33 -12.17
C SER A 99 -7.76 9.65 -11.82
N ILE A 100 -6.64 9.95 -12.49
CA ILE A 100 -5.92 11.22 -12.30
C ILE A 100 -6.76 12.39 -12.83
N ARG A 101 -7.38 12.21 -14.00
CA ARG A 101 -8.22 13.21 -14.66
C ARG A 101 -9.46 13.54 -13.84
N ASP A 102 -10.11 12.51 -13.30
CA ASP A 102 -11.38 12.64 -12.57
C ASP A 102 -11.20 12.94 -11.07
N LYS A 103 -9.95 13.04 -10.59
CA LYS A 103 -9.56 13.30 -9.19
C LYS A 103 -9.94 12.18 -8.23
N ASP A 104 -10.11 10.96 -8.72
CA ASP A 104 -10.51 9.79 -7.94
C ASP A 104 -9.31 9.07 -7.30
N LEU A 105 -8.42 9.86 -6.70
CA LEU A 105 -7.24 9.36 -5.99
C LEU A 105 -7.62 8.47 -4.78
N GLY A 106 -8.82 8.65 -4.23
CA GLY A 106 -9.35 7.80 -3.16
C GLY A 106 -9.60 6.37 -3.63
N GLU A 107 -10.08 6.20 -4.85
CA GLU A 107 -10.30 4.89 -5.47
C GLU A 107 -8.96 4.22 -5.81
N MET A 108 -8.01 4.99 -6.37
CA MET A 108 -6.64 4.52 -6.59
C MET A 108 -5.97 4.04 -5.29
N ALA A 109 -6.10 4.82 -4.21
CA ALA A 109 -5.53 4.45 -2.92
C ALA A 109 -6.20 3.20 -2.33
N GLY A 110 -7.53 3.06 -2.51
CA GLY A 110 -8.27 1.86 -2.14
C GLY A 110 -7.77 0.63 -2.91
N GLY A 111 -7.64 0.74 -4.22
CA GLY A 111 -7.13 -0.33 -5.09
C GLY A 111 -5.69 -0.72 -4.74
N LEU A 112 -4.82 0.25 -4.46
CA LEU A 112 -3.45 -0.01 -4.03
C LEU A 112 -3.41 -0.70 -2.65
N SER A 113 -4.29 -0.31 -1.72
CA SER A 113 -4.39 -0.98 -0.41
C SER A 113 -4.82 -2.44 -0.56
N ASP A 114 -5.80 -2.71 -1.42
CA ASP A 114 -6.25 -4.07 -1.70
C ASP A 114 -5.18 -4.90 -2.42
N PHE A 115 -4.45 -4.31 -3.36
CA PHE A 115 -3.29 -4.96 -3.98
C PHE A 115 -2.21 -5.32 -2.96
N ALA A 116 -1.84 -4.38 -2.08
CA ALA A 116 -0.83 -4.60 -1.06
C ALA A 116 -1.22 -5.70 -0.07
N ARG A 117 -2.51 -5.78 0.29
CA ARG A 117 -3.07 -6.85 1.13
C ARG A 117 -3.02 -8.21 0.44
N ARG A 118 -3.26 -8.26 -0.86
CA ARG A 118 -3.25 -9.50 -1.66
C ARG A 118 -1.84 -9.94 -2.03
N ASN A 119 -0.91 -9.00 -2.21
CA ASN A 119 0.46 -9.25 -2.69
C ASN A 119 1.51 -8.58 -1.79
N PRO A 120 1.64 -8.99 -0.51
CA PRO A 120 2.53 -8.33 0.44
C PRO A 120 4.00 -8.35 0.02
N MET A 121 4.45 -9.43 -0.64
CA MET A 121 5.84 -9.53 -1.12
C MET A 121 6.14 -8.53 -2.25
N ALA A 122 5.21 -8.34 -3.19
CA ALA A 122 5.36 -7.37 -4.27
C ALA A 122 5.38 -5.94 -3.73
N TYR A 123 4.50 -5.64 -2.77
CA TYR A 123 4.46 -4.34 -2.10
C TYR A 123 5.76 -4.02 -1.36
N LEU A 124 6.28 -4.98 -0.58
CA LEU A 124 7.56 -4.81 0.13
C LEU A 124 8.75 -4.68 -0.82
N GLY A 125 8.77 -5.47 -1.90
CA GLY A 125 9.82 -5.38 -2.94
C GLY A 125 9.82 -4.03 -3.64
N GLY A 126 8.64 -3.53 -4.03
CA GLY A 126 8.50 -2.21 -4.63
C GLY A 126 8.87 -1.08 -3.68
N ALA A 127 8.41 -1.13 -2.43
CA ALA A 127 8.76 -0.14 -1.41
C ALA A 127 10.26 -0.11 -1.12
N ALA A 128 10.93 -1.27 -1.09
CA ALA A 128 12.38 -1.34 -0.95
C ALA A 128 13.09 -0.67 -2.15
N LEU A 129 12.69 -0.98 -3.38
CA LEU A 129 13.28 -0.35 -4.58
C LEU A 129 13.13 1.17 -4.58
N LEU A 130 11.95 1.68 -4.17
CA LEU A 130 11.69 3.11 -4.05
C LEU A 130 12.45 3.77 -2.89
N GLY A 131 12.74 3.05 -1.81
CA GLY A 131 13.46 3.56 -0.64
C GLY A 131 14.99 3.52 -0.75
N PHE A 132 15.53 2.73 -1.70
CA PHE A 132 16.98 2.59 -1.93
C PHE A 132 17.51 3.30 -3.19
N ALA A 133 16.62 3.82 -4.05
CA ALA A 133 16.97 4.63 -5.22
C ALA A 133 17.13 6.11 -4.87
#